data_AF-B8IE42-F1
#
_entry.id   AF-B8IE42-F1
#
_cell.length_a   1.000
_cell.length_b   1.000
_cell.length_c   1.000
_cell.angle_alpha   90.00
_cell.angle_beta   90.00
_cell.angle_gamma   90.00
#
_symmetry.space_group_name_H-M   'P 1'
#
loop_
_entity.id
_entity.type
_entity.pdbx_description
1 polymer ?
#
loop_
_entity_poly.entity_id
_entity_poly.type
_entity_poly.pdbx_seq_one_letter_code
_entity_poly.pdbx_strand_id
1 'polypeptide(L)'
;MTIPVNARAVMASRREPPTALDFFPPPPWATRALCELLRERGVPIGGQEVWDPACGEGHMVGPLQEEFWHAEGSDVFDYGRGYRVRDFLDPAGHAYRPDWIITNPPFSVSLEFALTALPLARVRVALLVRSAWLEGTERYERLFGPQPPSIVAMFSERVAMTRGRWDPGASSATSYSWVIWRTTANRGRKPEFTHLPPGTRARCMRPDDARIYGVQTDAPLLALAGA
;
A
#
# COMPACT_ATOMS: atom_id res chain seq x y z
N MET A 1 39.81 -3.33 25.95
CA MET A 1 38.60 -2.48 25.88
C MET A 1 38.94 -1.29 25.00
N THR A 2 38.54 -1.35 23.73
CA THR A 2 38.64 -0.23 22.77
C THR A 2 37.73 -0.58 21.60
N ILE A 3 36.60 0.13 21.49
CA ILE A 3 35.64 -0.01 20.40
C ILE A 3 36.12 0.91 19.27
N PRO A 4 36.30 0.43 18.03
CA PRO A 4 36.51 1.32 16.89
C PRO A 4 35.18 1.98 16.53
N VAL A 5 35.09 3.27 16.83
CA VAL A 5 34.10 4.20 16.31
C VAL A 5 34.35 4.34 14.82
N ASN A 6 33.39 3.92 13.99
CA ASN A 6 33.07 4.47 12.66
C ASN A 6 32.04 3.58 11.93
N ALA A 7 30.82 3.51 12.46
CA ALA A 7 29.67 3.14 11.64
C ALA A 7 29.27 4.39 10.85
N ARG A 8 29.78 4.53 9.62
CA ARG A 8 29.29 5.53 8.67
C ARG A 8 27.80 5.23 8.43
N ALA A 9 26.92 6.06 8.98
CA ALA A 9 25.52 6.10 8.58
C ALA A 9 25.47 6.45 7.09
N VAL A 10 25.20 5.46 6.25
CA VAL A 10 24.90 5.68 4.84
C VAL A 10 23.51 6.27 4.79
N MET A 11 23.41 7.60 4.72
CA MET A 11 22.18 8.26 4.30
C MET A 11 21.95 7.84 2.85
N ALA A 12 21.05 6.89 2.64
CA ALA A 12 20.58 6.56 1.31
C ALA A 12 19.92 7.82 0.73
N SER A 13 20.58 8.46 -0.23
CA SER A 13 20.00 9.58 -0.98
C SER A 13 18.74 9.07 -1.68
N ARG A 14 17.58 9.59 -1.27
CA ARG A 14 16.29 9.24 -1.87
C ARG A 14 16.30 9.63 -3.35
N ARG A 15 15.97 8.69 -4.24
CA ARG A 15 15.77 8.97 -5.66
C ARG A 15 14.33 9.39 -5.89
N GLU A 16 14.12 10.57 -6.46
CA GLU A 16 12.78 11.04 -6.81
C GLU A 16 12.32 10.33 -8.08
N PRO A 17 11.14 9.67 -8.09
CA PRO A 17 10.63 9.06 -9.30
C PRO A 17 10.18 10.12 -10.31
N PRO A 18 10.14 9.80 -11.61
CA PRO A 18 9.41 10.60 -12.58
C PRO A 18 8.00 10.91 -12.09
N THR A 19 7.54 12.14 -12.25
CA THR A 19 6.19 12.58 -11.83
C THR A 19 5.07 11.72 -12.41
N ALA A 20 5.31 11.10 -13.57
CA ALA A 20 4.40 10.18 -14.24
C ALA A 20 4.14 8.86 -13.48
N LEU A 21 4.97 8.51 -12.49
CA LEU A 21 4.82 7.24 -11.75
C LEU A 21 3.82 7.30 -10.58
N ASP A 22 3.18 8.46 -10.33
CA ASP A 22 2.16 8.63 -9.29
C ASP A 22 2.56 8.03 -7.92
N PHE A 23 3.79 8.30 -7.45
CA PHE A 23 4.23 7.78 -6.14
C PHE A 23 3.59 8.55 -4.98
N PHE A 24 2.61 7.92 -4.32
CA PHE A 24 1.91 8.43 -3.14
C PHE A 24 1.92 7.34 -2.05
N PRO A 25 3.00 7.20 -1.26
CA PRO A 25 3.10 6.10 -0.31
C PRO A 25 1.98 6.17 0.74
N PRO A 26 1.27 5.06 0.99
CA PRO A 26 0.25 5.03 2.03
C PRO A 26 0.89 5.11 3.41
N PRO A 27 0.19 5.66 4.43
CA PRO A 27 0.64 5.52 5.79
C PRO A 27 0.56 4.03 6.22
N PRO A 28 1.56 3.49 6.95
CA PRO A 28 1.58 2.09 7.39
C PRO A 28 0.31 1.61 8.10
N TRP A 29 -0.30 2.49 8.90
CA TRP A 29 -1.54 2.19 9.63
C TRP A 29 -2.73 1.88 8.70
N ALA A 30 -2.76 2.41 7.47
CA ALA A 30 -3.85 2.13 6.53
C ALA A 30 -3.81 0.67 6.04
N THR A 31 -2.63 0.09 5.92
CA THR A 31 -2.43 -1.33 5.60
C THR A 31 -2.79 -2.22 6.79
N ARG A 32 -2.41 -1.82 8.01
CA ARG A 32 -2.81 -2.57 9.23
C ARG A 32 -4.32 -2.52 9.44
N ALA A 33 -4.98 -1.42 9.08
CA ALA A 33 -6.44 -1.30 9.11
C ALA A 33 -7.13 -2.32 8.18
N LEU A 34 -6.55 -2.59 7.00
CA LEU A 34 -7.02 -3.67 6.14
C LEU A 34 -6.87 -5.02 6.84
N CYS A 35 -5.70 -5.30 7.41
CA CYS A 35 -5.43 -6.58 8.08
C CYS A 35 -6.36 -6.80 9.30
N GLU A 36 -6.60 -5.75 10.10
CA GLU A 36 -7.58 -5.75 11.19
C GLU A 36 -8.99 -6.10 10.68
N LEU A 37 -9.47 -5.41 9.64
CA LEU A 37 -10.77 -5.71 9.01
C LEU A 37 -10.86 -7.16 8.53
N LEU A 38 -9.81 -7.67 7.88
CA LEU A 38 -9.76 -9.05 7.38
C LEU A 38 -9.86 -10.05 8.55
N ARG A 39 -9.13 -9.83 9.64
CA ARG A 39 -9.21 -10.67 10.85
C ARG A 39 -10.61 -10.63 11.47
N GLU A 40 -11.21 -9.45 11.61
CA GLU A 40 -12.58 -9.28 12.12
C GLU A 40 -13.62 -10.03 11.28
N ARG A 41 -13.38 -10.15 9.97
CA ARG A 41 -14.22 -10.92 9.04
C ARG A 41 -13.85 -12.41 8.96
N GLY A 42 -12.96 -12.89 9.83
CA GLY A 42 -12.54 -14.29 9.87
C GLY A 42 -11.79 -14.72 8.61
N VAL A 43 -11.15 -13.78 7.91
CA VAL A 43 -10.35 -14.05 6.72
C VAL A 43 -8.95 -14.47 7.17
N PRO A 44 -8.52 -15.72 6.92
CA PRO A 44 -7.15 -16.12 7.25
C PRO A 44 -6.18 -15.33 6.35
N ILE A 45 -5.06 -14.87 6.91
CA ILE A 45 -3.95 -14.20 6.19
C ILE A 45 -2.56 -14.68 6.63
N GLY A 46 -2.38 -15.11 7.89
CA GLY A 46 -1.07 -15.48 8.46
C GLY A 46 -0.26 -16.58 7.77
N GLY A 47 -0.90 -17.50 7.05
CA GLY A 47 -0.23 -18.58 6.32
C GLY A 47 -0.09 -18.33 4.81
N GLN A 48 -0.38 -17.11 4.34
CA GLN A 48 -0.47 -16.80 2.92
C GLN A 48 0.64 -15.87 2.47
N GLU A 49 0.95 -15.94 1.18
CA GLU A 49 1.86 -15.03 0.51
C GLU A 49 1.10 -13.82 -0.04
N VAL A 50 1.67 -12.64 0.13
CA VAL A 50 1.14 -11.39 -0.43
C VAL A 50 2.18 -10.69 -1.28
N TRP A 51 1.73 -10.01 -2.33
CA TRP A 51 2.56 -9.18 -3.19
C TRP A 51 2.01 -7.75 -3.29
N ASP A 52 2.88 -6.77 -3.06
CA ASP A 52 2.67 -5.38 -3.43
C ASP A 52 3.50 -5.05 -4.70
N PRO A 53 2.88 -5.05 -5.89
CA PRO A 53 3.57 -4.80 -7.16
C PRO A 53 3.85 -3.32 -7.50
N ALA A 54 3.46 -2.38 -6.65
CA ALA A 54 3.79 -0.96 -6.77
C ALA A 54 4.29 -0.45 -5.41
N CYS A 55 5.27 -1.16 -4.84
CA CYS A 55 5.59 -1.01 -3.44
C CYS A 55 6.29 0.30 -3.08
N GLY A 56 6.85 0.99 -4.07
CA GLY A 56 7.71 2.14 -3.86
C GLY A 56 8.80 1.87 -2.84
N GLU A 57 8.75 2.59 -1.72
CA GLU A 57 9.68 2.44 -0.59
C GLU A 57 9.28 1.38 0.45
N GLY A 58 8.18 0.66 0.23
CA GLY A 58 7.75 -0.47 1.06
C GLY A 58 6.85 -0.10 2.23
N HIS A 59 6.14 1.03 2.16
CA HIS A 59 5.20 1.49 3.19
C HIS A 59 4.04 0.52 3.46
N MET A 60 3.71 -0.32 2.48
CA MET A 60 2.72 -1.39 2.62
C MET A 60 3.36 -2.75 2.86
N VAL A 61 4.49 -3.06 2.20
CA VAL A 61 5.21 -4.33 2.36
C VAL A 61 5.57 -4.62 3.82
N GLY A 62 6.12 -3.64 4.54
CA GLY A 62 6.51 -3.83 5.95
C GLY A 62 5.33 -4.22 6.86
N PRO A 63 4.23 -3.44 6.89
CA PRO A 63 3.02 -3.82 7.62
C PRO A 63 2.40 -5.14 7.18
N LEU A 64 2.43 -5.48 5.89
CA LEU A 64 1.96 -6.78 5.41
C LEU A 64 2.81 -7.94 5.98
N GLN A 65 4.12 -7.77 6.08
CA GLN A 65 5.04 -8.76 6.64
C GLN A 65 4.79 -9.06 8.13
N GLU A 66 4.06 -8.19 8.83
CA GLU A 66 3.66 -8.42 10.23
C GLU A 66 2.51 -9.43 10.36
N GLU A 67 1.71 -9.62 9.30
CA GLU A 67 0.44 -10.34 9.34
C GLU A 67 0.34 -11.50 8.33
N PHE A 68 1.19 -11.52 7.30
CA PHE A 68 1.29 -12.57 6.29
C PHE A 68 2.55 -13.43 6.49
N TRP A 69 2.56 -14.64 5.94
CA TRP A 69 3.74 -15.52 5.99
C TRP A 69 4.92 -14.88 5.26
N HIS A 70 4.67 -14.33 4.07
CA HIS A 70 5.67 -13.67 3.23
C HIS A 70 5.02 -12.48 2.51
N ALA A 71 5.68 -11.32 2.57
CA ALA A 71 5.31 -10.15 1.80
C ALA A 71 6.40 -9.81 0.77
N GLU A 72 6.08 -9.98 -0.51
CA GLU A 72 6.94 -9.58 -1.62
C GLU A 72 6.64 -8.13 -2.03
N GLY A 73 7.69 -7.35 -2.32
CA GLY A 73 7.58 -6.02 -2.91
C GLY A 73 8.30 -5.94 -4.25
N SER A 74 7.65 -5.31 -5.24
CA SER A 74 8.30 -4.88 -6.48
C SER A 74 7.78 -3.53 -6.94
N ASP A 75 8.54 -2.85 -7.78
CA ASP A 75 8.12 -1.61 -8.41
C ASP A 75 8.79 -1.46 -9.78
N VAL A 76 8.21 -0.68 -10.69
CA VAL A 76 8.82 -0.37 -12.00
C VAL A 76 10.04 0.54 -11.85
N PHE A 77 10.18 1.22 -10.71
CA PHE A 77 11.28 2.11 -10.40
C PHE A 77 12.08 1.68 -9.17
N ASP A 78 13.40 1.85 -9.21
CA ASP A 78 14.29 1.58 -8.08
C ASP A 78 14.31 2.76 -7.08
N TYR A 79 13.53 2.63 -6.01
CA TYR A 79 13.50 3.57 -4.88
C TYR A 79 14.68 3.42 -3.89
N GLY A 80 15.66 2.56 -4.17
CA GLY A 80 16.85 2.39 -3.33
C GLY A 80 16.61 1.59 -2.06
N ARG A 81 15.56 0.76 -2.02
CA ARG A 81 15.19 -0.07 -0.85
C ARG A 81 15.44 -1.57 -1.05
N GLY A 82 15.99 -1.96 -2.20
CA GLY A 82 16.32 -3.36 -2.50
C GLY A 82 15.14 -4.21 -2.97
N TYR A 83 13.98 -3.61 -3.25
CA TYR A 83 12.86 -4.30 -3.89
C TYR A 83 13.17 -4.62 -5.35
N ARG A 84 12.50 -5.64 -5.89
CA ARG A 84 12.70 -6.04 -7.29
C ARG A 84 12.19 -4.96 -8.23
N VAL A 85 13.01 -4.62 -9.22
CA VAL A 85 12.56 -3.75 -10.32
C VAL A 85 11.81 -4.61 -11.34
N ARG A 86 10.50 -4.36 -11.48
CA ARG A 86 9.59 -5.10 -12.36
C ARG A 86 8.41 -4.22 -12.76
N ASP A 87 8.13 -4.15 -14.05
CA ASP A 87 6.84 -3.65 -14.52
C ASP A 87 5.75 -4.70 -14.24
N PHE A 88 4.77 -4.34 -13.42
CA PHE A 88 3.66 -5.23 -13.08
C PHE A 88 2.74 -5.51 -14.28
N LEU A 89 2.62 -4.56 -15.20
CA LEU A 89 1.74 -4.69 -16.36
C LEU A 89 2.39 -5.48 -17.50
N ASP A 90 3.69 -5.76 -17.42
CA ASP A 90 4.39 -6.63 -18.37
C ASP A 90 4.08 -8.12 -18.10
N PRO A 91 3.38 -8.82 -19.01
CA PRO A 91 3.07 -10.24 -18.85
C PRO A 91 4.29 -11.14 -18.71
N ALA A 92 5.47 -10.73 -19.19
CA ALA A 92 6.70 -11.50 -19.04
C ALA A 92 7.10 -11.69 -17.57
N GLY A 93 6.67 -10.77 -16.67
CA GLY A 93 6.92 -10.84 -15.23
C GLY A 93 5.97 -11.77 -14.46
N HIS A 94 4.96 -12.34 -15.11
CA HIS A 94 3.86 -13.09 -14.50
C HIS A 94 4.18 -14.57 -14.36
N ALA A 95 5.34 -14.95 -13.83
CA ALA A 95 5.60 -16.33 -13.40
C ALA A 95 5.18 -16.58 -11.94
N TYR A 96 5.26 -15.53 -11.11
CA TYR A 96 4.87 -15.59 -9.70
C TYR A 96 3.35 -15.47 -9.53
N ARG A 97 2.76 -16.28 -8.64
CA ARG A 97 1.31 -16.33 -8.34
C ARG A 97 1.10 -16.34 -6.81
N PRO A 98 1.04 -15.17 -6.14
CA PRO A 98 0.83 -15.10 -4.70
C PRO A 98 -0.62 -15.46 -4.33
N ASP A 99 -0.89 -15.73 -3.05
CA ASP A 99 -2.26 -15.85 -2.57
C ASP A 99 -3.01 -14.51 -2.68
N TRP A 100 -2.33 -13.43 -2.31
CA TRP A 100 -2.87 -12.08 -2.32
C TRP A 100 -2.05 -11.11 -3.17
N ILE A 101 -2.75 -10.20 -3.82
CA ILE A 101 -2.15 -8.96 -4.32
C ILE A 101 -2.80 -7.80 -3.57
N ILE A 102 -2.01 -7.06 -2.81
CA ILE A 102 -2.46 -5.91 -2.02
C ILE A 102 -1.58 -4.73 -2.36
N THR A 103 -2.16 -3.66 -2.92
CA THR A 103 -1.35 -2.53 -3.41
C THR A 103 -2.12 -1.21 -3.40
N ASN A 104 -1.37 -0.12 -3.43
CA ASN A 104 -1.84 1.22 -3.77
C ASN A 104 -1.35 1.56 -5.18
N PRO A 105 -2.14 1.24 -6.24
CA PRO A 105 -1.65 1.33 -7.60
C PRO A 105 -1.49 2.79 -8.07
N PRO A 106 -0.61 3.06 -9.04
CA PRO A 106 -0.54 4.36 -9.70
C PRO A 106 -1.91 4.76 -10.26
N PHE A 107 -2.33 6.02 -10.07
CA PHE A 107 -3.71 6.43 -10.36
C PHE A 107 -4.06 6.25 -11.84
N SER A 108 -3.15 6.64 -12.74
CA SER A 108 -3.30 6.59 -14.19
C SER A 108 -3.57 5.19 -14.76
N VAL A 109 -3.05 4.13 -14.11
CA VAL A 109 -3.15 2.73 -14.59
C VAL A 109 -3.83 1.80 -13.60
N SER A 110 -4.51 2.35 -12.60
CA SER A 110 -5.17 1.60 -11.51
C SER A 110 -6.21 0.57 -11.99
N LEU A 111 -6.93 0.83 -13.09
CA LEU A 111 -7.83 -0.17 -13.70
C LEU A 111 -7.06 -1.35 -14.29
N GLU A 112 -5.98 -1.09 -15.03
CA GLU A 112 -5.15 -2.15 -15.61
C GLU A 112 -4.46 -2.99 -14.52
N PHE A 113 -4.07 -2.35 -13.40
CA PHE A 113 -3.58 -3.07 -12.22
C PHE A 113 -4.63 -4.03 -11.66
N ALA A 114 -5.90 -3.60 -11.54
CA ALA A 114 -6.97 -4.47 -11.07
C ALA A 114 -7.19 -5.67 -12.01
N LEU A 115 -7.29 -5.41 -13.32
CA LEU A 115 -7.52 -6.42 -14.35
C LEU A 115 -6.36 -7.42 -14.46
N THR A 116 -5.13 -6.95 -14.21
CA THR A 116 -3.92 -7.78 -14.16
C THR A 116 -3.88 -8.62 -12.87
N ALA A 117 -4.17 -8.01 -11.72
CA ALA A 117 -4.09 -8.69 -10.42
C ALA A 117 -5.13 -9.80 -10.23
N LEU A 118 -6.35 -9.62 -10.73
CA LEU A 118 -7.46 -10.55 -10.53
C LEU A 118 -7.21 -11.98 -11.04
N PRO A 119 -6.68 -12.22 -12.25
CA PRO A 119 -6.28 -13.55 -12.70
C PRO A 119 -4.94 -14.03 -12.13
N LEU A 120 -4.12 -13.14 -11.56
CA LEU A 120 -2.80 -13.43 -11.02
C LEU A 120 -2.82 -13.93 -9.57
N ALA A 121 -3.65 -13.34 -8.72
CA ALA A 121 -3.78 -13.75 -7.32
C ALA A 121 -4.52 -15.09 -7.22
N ARG A 122 -4.07 -15.98 -6.31
CA ARG A 122 -4.76 -17.27 -6.09
C ARG A 122 -6.04 -17.10 -5.29
N VAL A 123 -6.07 -16.17 -4.33
CA VAL A 123 -7.16 -16.03 -3.35
C VAL A 123 -7.90 -14.70 -3.52
N ARG A 124 -7.24 -13.56 -3.35
CA ARG A 124 -7.88 -12.24 -3.30
C ARG A 124 -6.98 -11.10 -3.78
N VAL A 125 -7.63 -10.01 -4.18
CA VAL A 125 -6.98 -8.74 -4.54
C VAL A 125 -7.55 -7.65 -3.64
N ALA A 126 -6.71 -6.76 -3.12
CA ALA A 126 -7.15 -5.55 -2.43
C ALA A 126 -6.41 -4.32 -2.96
N LEU A 127 -7.16 -3.31 -3.40
CA LEU A 127 -6.59 -2.05 -3.88
C LEU A 127 -6.96 -0.93 -2.92
N LEU A 128 -5.96 -0.15 -2.52
CA LEU A 128 -6.17 1.14 -1.87
C LEU A 128 -6.32 2.20 -2.95
N VAL A 129 -7.50 2.80 -3.07
CA VAL A 129 -7.80 3.77 -4.12
C VAL A 129 -8.53 4.96 -3.54
N ARG A 130 -8.50 6.10 -4.25
CA ARG A 130 -9.36 7.24 -3.92
C ARG A 130 -10.82 6.78 -3.98
N SER A 131 -11.69 7.22 -3.07
CA SER A 131 -13.07 6.70 -3.03
C SER A 131 -13.86 7.00 -4.32
N ALA A 132 -13.57 8.11 -5.00
CA ALA A 132 -14.13 8.44 -6.32
C ALA A 132 -13.69 7.47 -7.44
N TRP A 133 -12.77 6.54 -7.18
CA TRP A 133 -12.43 5.46 -8.10
C TRP A 133 -13.55 4.41 -8.24
N LEU A 134 -14.52 4.38 -7.32
CA LEU A 134 -15.64 3.42 -7.32
C LEU A 134 -16.70 3.70 -8.39
N GLU A 135 -16.66 4.86 -9.06
CA GLU A 135 -17.57 5.22 -10.16
C GLU A 135 -16.84 5.19 -11.51
N GLY A 136 -17.56 5.41 -12.62
CA GLY A 136 -17.01 5.54 -13.97
C GLY A 136 -17.43 4.41 -14.90
N THR A 137 -17.91 4.79 -16.08
CA THR A 137 -18.51 3.89 -17.08
C THR A 137 -17.55 2.78 -17.51
N GLU A 138 -16.31 3.12 -17.87
CA GLU A 138 -15.31 2.13 -18.28
C GLU A 138 -15.00 1.11 -17.17
N ARG A 139 -14.84 1.57 -15.92
CA ARG A 139 -14.62 0.67 -14.78
C ARG A 139 -15.82 -0.22 -14.53
N TYR A 140 -17.03 0.27 -14.73
CA TYR A 140 -18.23 -0.57 -14.65
C TYR A 140 -18.21 -1.66 -15.72
N GLU A 141 -17.99 -1.29 -16.98
CA GLU A 141 -18.00 -2.21 -18.11
C GLU A 141 -16.91 -3.28 -18.02
N ARG A 142 -15.69 -2.89 -17.63
CA ARG A 142 -14.51 -3.78 -17.66
C ARG A 142 -14.26 -4.52 -16.35
N LEU A 143 -14.64 -3.94 -15.21
CA LEU A 143 -14.29 -4.46 -13.89
C LEU A 143 -15.52 -4.73 -12.99
N PHE A 144 -16.28 -3.70 -12.61
CA PHE A 144 -17.30 -3.86 -11.57
C PHE A 144 -18.53 -4.67 -12.03
N GLY A 145 -18.91 -4.57 -13.30
CA GLY A 145 -19.99 -5.37 -13.89
C GLY A 145 -19.59 -6.84 -14.02
N PRO A 146 -18.45 -7.16 -14.68
CA PRO A 146 -17.98 -8.55 -14.81
C PRO A 146 -17.56 -9.20 -13.47
N GLN A 147 -16.88 -8.43 -12.61
CA GLN A 147 -16.30 -8.91 -11.35
C GLN A 147 -16.51 -7.88 -10.22
N PRO A 148 -17.71 -7.85 -9.61
CA PRO A 148 -17.99 -6.93 -8.52
C PRO A 148 -17.10 -7.24 -7.29
N PRO A 149 -16.67 -6.21 -6.54
CA PRO A 149 -15.89 -6.41 -5.33
C PRO A 149 -16.71 -7.15 -4.28
N SER A 150 -16.02 -7.90 -3.43
CA SER A 150 -16.61 -8.54 -2.27
C SER A 150 -16.83 -7.56 -1.11
N ILE A 151 -15.90 -6.62 -0.91
CA ILE A 151 -15.95 -5.62 0.16
C ILE A 151 -15.45 -4.28 -0.38
N VAL A 152 -16.13 -3.20 -0.01
CA VAL A 152 -15.66 -1.82 -0.11
C VAL A 152 -15.60 -1.28 1.32
N ALA A 153 -14.39 -0.98 1.79
CA ALA A 153 -14.17 -0.45 3.14
C ALA A 153 -13.68 0.99 3.06
N MET A 154 -14.55 1.93 3.43
CA MET A 154 -14.26 3.37 3.37
C MET A 154 -13.63 3.84 4.69
N PHE A 155 -12.52 4.58 4.62
CA PHE A 155 -11.96 5.21 5.80
C PHE A 155 -12.83 6.38 6.29
N SER A 156 -13.19 6.37 7.58
CA SER A 156 -13.79 7.54 8.23
C SER A 156 -12.76 8.61 8.60
N GLU A 157 -11.50 8.21 8.81
CA GLU A 157 -10.37 9.11 9.10
C GLU A 157 -9.57 9.42 7.82
N ARG A 158 -8.91 10.58 7.77
CA ARG A 158 -8.13 10.97 6.58
C ARG A 158 -6.85 10.16 6.45
N VAL A 159 -6.68 9.51 5.31
CA VAL A 159 -5.47 8.78 4.90
C VAL A 159 -4.62 9.70 4.02
N ALA A 160 -3.92 10.67 4.64
CA ALA A 160 -3.11 11.62 3.89
C ALA A 160 -1.91 10.92 3.22
N MET A 161 -1.86 11.00 1.89
CA MET A 161 -0.73 10.57 1.09
C MET A 161 -0.20 11.78 0.32
N THR A 162 1.05 12.15 0.57
CA THR A 162 1.72 13.24 -0.13
C THR A 162 2.55 12.69 -1.28
N ARG A 163 2.72 13.47 -2.35
CA ARG A 163 3.54 13.03 -3.48
C ARG A 163 4.97 12.79 -3.02
N GLY A 164 5.53 11.66 -3.41
CA GLY A 164 6.93 11.33 -3.23
C GLY A 164 7.31 10.93 -1.82
N ARG A 165 6.42 11.05 -0.82
CA ARG A 165 6.75 10.80 0.59
C ARG A 165 5.52 10.61 1.46
N TRP A 166 5.70 10.02 2.63
CA TRP A 166 4.70 10.05 3.69
C TRP A 166 5.10 11.07 4.76
N ASP A 167 4.21 12.04 5.03
CA ASP A 167 4.30 12.97 6.14
C ASP A 167 3.22 12.61 7.19
N PRO A 168 3.59 12.13 8.39
CA PRO A 168 2.64 11.76 9.44
C PRO A 168 1.76 12.93 9.94
N GLY A 169 2.24 14.17 9.77
CA GLY A 169 1.53 15.40 10.15
C GLY A 169 0.62 15.94 9.05
N ALA A 170 0.71 15.42 7.83
CA ALA A 170 -0.11 15.90 6.72
C ALA A 170 -1.60 15.53 6.89
N SER A 171 -2.44 16.38 6.31
CA SER A 171 -3.86 16.14 6.12
C SER A 171 -4.22 16.41 4.66
N SER A 172 -5.23 15.71 4.13
CA SER A 172 -5.72 15.89 2.77
C SER A 172 -7.24 15.73 2.74
N ALA A 173 -7.90 16.50 1.87
CA ALA A 173 -9.33 16.35 1.59
C ALA A 173 -9.65 15.09 0.77
N THR A 174 -8.64 14.40 0.21
CA THR A 174 -8.84 13.15 -0.53
C THR A 174 -9.35 12.05 0.41
N SER A 175 -10.44 11.40 0.03
CA SER A 175 -10.94 10.18 0.68
C SER A 175 -10.39 8.95 -0.04
N TYR A 176 -10.13 7.91 0.74
CA TYR A 176 -9.64 6.63 0.23
C TYR A 176 -10.53 5.50 0.75
N SER A 177 -10.56 4.42 -0.02
CA SER A 177 -11.25 3.18 0.33
C SER A 177 -10.37 2.00 -0.05
N TRP A 178 -10.46 0.92 0.74
CA TRP A 178 -10.03 -0.39 0.30
C TRP A 178 -11.14 -1.02 -0.55
N VAL A 179 -10.78 -1.59 -1.69
CA VAL A 179 -11.68 -2.36 -2.56
C VAL A 179 -11.11 -3.76 -2.69
N ILE A 180 -11.90 -4.76 -2.29
CA ILE A 180 -11.41 -6.13 -2.09
C ILE A 180 -12.23 -7.10 -2.94
N TRP A 181 -11.55 -7.90 -3.74
CA TRP A 181 -12.13 -8.94 -4.58
C TRP A 181 -11.71 -10.33 -4.13
N ARG A 182 -12.62 -11.28 -4.28
CA ARG A 182 -12.29 -12.71 -4.37
C ARG A 182 -11.97 -13.06 -5.81
N THR A 183 -10.93 -13.86 -6.03
CA THR A 183 -10.52 -14.31 -7.37
C THR A 183 -11.53 -15.33 -7.92
N THR A 184 -12.05 -16.20 -7.04
CA THR A 184 -13.21 -17.04 -7.35
C THR A 184 -14.47 -16.19 -7.48
N ALA A 185 -15.23 -16.39 -8.55
CA ALA A 185 -16.35 -15.53 -8.91
C ALA A 185 -17.34 -15.31 -7.75
N ASN A 186 -17.57 -14.04 -7.40
CA ASN A 186 -18.55 -13.61 -6.41
C ASN A 186 -19.98 -13.66 -6.98
N ARG A 187 -20.35 -14.77 -7.64
CA ARG A 187 -21.64 -14.91 -8.34
C ARG A 187 -22.77 -14.89 -7.30
N GLY A 188 -23.53 -13.80 -7.29
CA GLY A 188 -24.78 -13.67 -6.53
C GLY A 188 -24.70 -12.94 -5.18
N ARG A 189 -23.52 -12.52 -4.70
CA ARG A 189 -23.43 -11.67 -3.49
C ARG A 189 -23.18 -10.22 -3.87
N LYS A 190 -24.03 -9.33 -3.37
CA LYS A 190 -23.82 -7.87 -3.45
C LYS A 190 -22.53 -7.52 -2.69
N PRO A 191 -21.75 -6.52 -3.15
CA PRO A 191 -20.62 -6.02 -2.40
C PRO A 191 -21.04 -5.61 -0.98
N GLU A 192 -20.28 -6.03 0.04
CA GLU A 192 -20.40 -5.45 1.38
C GLU A 192 -19.82 -4.04 1.34
N PHE A 193 -20.59 -3.04 1.76
CA PHE A 193 -20.05 -1.72 2.07
C PHE A 193 -19.88 -1.60 3.59
N THR A 194 -18.69 -1.17 4.02
CA THR A 194 -18.40 -0.96 5.44
C THR A 194 -17.50 0.25 5.65
N HIS A 195 -17.47 0.75 6.88
CA HIS A 195 -16.57 1.82 7.29
C HIS A 195 -15.44 1.26 8.13
N LEU A 196 -14.25 1.81 7.96
CA LEU A 196 -13.17 1.74 8.95
C LEU A 196 -13.39 2.91 9.92
N PRO A 197 -13.89 2.65 11.15
CA PRO A 197 -14.46 3.67 12.01
C PRO A 197 -13.40 4.60 12.62
N PRO A 198 -13.80 5.73 13.22
CA PRO A 198 -12.89 6.59 13.98
C PRO A 198 -12.06 5.81 15.02
N GLY A 199 -10.83 6.25 15.25
CA GLY A 199 -9.87 5.57 16.14
C GLY A 199 -9.12 4.42 15.49
N THR A 200 -9.39 4.08 14.23
CA THR A 200 -8.62 3.08 13.47
C THR A 200 -7.17 3.52 13.33
N ARG A 201 -6.91 4.80 13.01
CA ARG A 201 -5.55 5.35 12.97
C ARG A 201 -4.82 5.14 14.29
N ALA A 202 -5.49 5.41 15.42
CA ALA A 202 -4.90 5.27 16.74
C ALA A 202 -4.55 3.81 17.09
N ARG A 203 -5.41 2.86 16.72
CA ARG A 203 -5.16 1.42 16.93
C ARG A 203 -4.06 0.85 16.02
N CYS A 204 -4.01 1.33 14.78
CA CYS A 204 -3.15 0.75 13.73
C CYS A 204 -1.80 1.46 13.55
N MET A 205 -1.59 2.64 14.12
CA MET A 205 -0.31 3.35 14.09
C MET A 205 0.66 2.72 15.09
N ARG A 206 1.90 2.47 14.66
CA ARG A 206 2.99 2.05 15.56
C ARG A 206 3.93 3.24 15.87
N PRO A 207 4.53 3.29 17.08
CA PRO A 207 5.43 4.39 17.47
C PRO A 207 6.59 4.61 16.50
N ASP A 208 7.14 3.53 15.95
CA ASP A 208 8.29 3.58 15.04
C ASP A 208 7.92 3.92 13.59
N ASP A 209 6.64 3.96 13.22
CA ASP A 209 6.24 4.13 11.81
C ASP A 209 6.83 5.42 11.22
N ALA A 210 6.70 6.55 11.92
CA ALA A 210 7.22 7.83 11.47
C ALA A 210 8.75 7.80 11.26
N ARG A 211 9.48 7.08 12.11
CA ARG A 211 10.93 6.94 12.00
C ARG A 211 11.33 6.04 10.82
N ILE A 212 10.58 4.98 10.54
CA ILE A 212 10.91 3.99 9.50
C ILE A 212 10.46 4.45 8.10
N TYR A 213 9.28 5.07 8.02
CA TYR A 213 8.58 5.36 6.77
C TYR A 213 8.29 6.84 6.54
N GLY A 214 8.30 7.64 7.60
CA GLY A 214 8.01 9.07 7.51
C GLY A 214 9.14 9.85 6.85
N VAL A 215 8.82 11.07 6.40
CA VAL A 215 9.82 12.02 5.94
C VAL A 215 10.85 12.23 7.06
N GLN A 216 12.11 11.94 6.75
CA GLN A 216 13.22 12.32 7.63
C GLN A 216 13.43 13.82 7.41
N THR A 217 12.94 14.66 8.32
CA THR A 217 13.42 16.04 8.38
C THR A 217 14.85 16.03 8.87
N ASP A 218 15.72 16.86 8.29
CA ASP A 218 17.03 17.09 8.89
C ASP A 218 16.84 17.45 10.37
N ALA A 219 17.66 16.88 11.25
CA ALA A 219 17.71 17.32 12.62
C ALA A 219 17.88 18.85 12.58
N PRO A 220 17.06 19.64 13.30
CA PRO A 220 17.30 21.07 13.36
C PRO A 220 18.76 21.24 13.75
N LEU A 221 19.55 21.88 12.90
CA LEU A 221 20.89 22.31 13.26
C LEU A 221 20.70 23.02 14.59
N LEU A 222 21.18 22.41 15.67
CA LEU A 222 21.38 23.13 16.92
C LEU A 222 22.24 24.31 16.49
N ALA A 223 21.61 25.47 16.33
CA ALA A 223 22.34 26.70 16.21
C ALA A 223 23.15 26.73 17.50
N LEU A 224 24.43 26.41 17.39
CA LEU A 224 25.41 26.66 18.43
C LEU A 224 25.34 28.16 18.64
N ALA A 225 24.49 28.58 19.56
CA ALA A 225 24.53 29.89 20.16
C ALA A 225 25.88 29.93 20.87
N GLY A 226 26.87 30.51 20.20
CA GLY A 226 28.24 30.53 20.66
C GLY A 226 29.12 31.43 19.81
N ALA A 227 28.98 32.74 20.00
CA ALA A 227 30.04 33.68 20.41
C ALA A 227 29.56 35.12 20.22
#